data_AF-A0A5D0SWJ2-F1
#
_entry.id   AF-A0A5D0SWJ2-F1
#
_cell.length_a   1.000
_cell.length_b   1.000
_cell.length_c   1.000
_cell.angle_alpha   90.00
_cell.angle_beta   90.00
_cell.angle_gamma   90.00
#
_symmetry.space_group_name_H-M   'P 1'
#
loop_
_entity.id
_entity.type
_entity.pdbx_description
1 polymer ?
#
loop_
_entity_poly.entity_id
_entity_poly.type
_entity_poly.pdbx_seq_one_letter_code
_entity_poly.pdbx_strand_id
1 'polypeptide(L)'
;MSLEEHPGFLGFTSRGVMLIHANWPAYPFEHGWEVAVTSLGSFPFGAQFERIDDIDRCALFLARGYGKYKDPRDEGAFHVAIWHEDLLEAHDLGLVDGVERLTHRGYETRRREELRARLLHDIEREGGKPLPGDILSSLYAEIGGRKVPLELPPLEDYDDGDDDITPYRPWLGIDGSGTVRLTSQGWNRLESLWADALDIPERARPRVDPMIERGLYDSALRELGVLIESRVRELTPSSSRLVGFKLIDSFIKNLDQSNCLHNAGLKILRSELRTAFSFVRNEFAHNVVDLPKPRAYALLGRMCYVLMEVDEVAAELDQ
;
A
#
# COMPACT_ATOMS: atom_id res chain seq x y z
N MET A 1 3.63 19.65 18.10
CA MET A 1 2.99 18.70 17.17
C MET A 1 2.52 17.54 18.02
N SER A 2 1.21 17.28 18.07
CA SER A 2 0.67 16.11 18.74
C SER A 2 1.01 14.84 17.93
N LEU A 3 0.94 13.66 18.55
CA LEU A 3 1.19 12.38 17.86
C LEU A 3 0.22 12.19 16.68
N GLU A 4 -1.03 12.62 16.86
CA GLU A 4 -2.13 12.51 15.91
C GLU A 4 -1.96 13.41 14.67
N GLU A 5 -1.17 14.48 14.79
CA GLU A 5 -0.83 15.38 13.68
C GLU A 5 0.27 14.81 12.77
N HIS A 6 0.91 13.70 13.14
CA HIS A 6 1.98 13.12 12.35
C HIS A 6 1.42 12.40 11.11
N PRO A 7 1.98 12.62 9.90
CA PRO A 7 1.41 12.12 8.64
C PRO A 7 1.34 10.59 8.52
N GLY A 8 2.16 9.85 9.27
CA GLY A 8 2.15 8.39 9.32
C GLY A 8 1.58 7.80 10.62
N PHE A 9 0.82 8.59 11.39
CA PHE A 9 0.07 8.05 12.52
C PHE A 9 -1.08 7.19 11.99
N LEU A 10 -1.11 5.90 12.36
CA LEU A 10 -2.10 4.93 11.88
C LEU A 10 -3.26 4.72 12.86
N GLY A 11 -3.21 5.35 14.04
CA GLY A 11 -4.15 5.05 15.12
C GLY A 11 -3.88 3.70 15.77
N PHE A 12 -4.97 3.06 16.24
CA PHE A 12 -4.92 1.74 16.86
C PHE A 12 -5.09 0.65 15.79
N THR A 13 -4.12 -0.26 15.73
CA THR A 13 -4.15 -1.49 14.92
C THR A 13 -4.36 -2.70 15.83
N SER A 14 -4.52 -3.88 15.25
CA SER A 14 -4.54 -5.15 16.01
C SER A 14 -3.29 -5.37 16.89
N ARG A 15 -2.17 -4.67 16.60
CA ARG A 15 -0.92 -4.73 17.35
C ARG A 15 -0.66 -3.50 18.24
N GLY A 16 -1.66 -2.63 18.39
CA GLY A 16 -1.59 -1.42 19.21
C GLY A 16 -1.41 -0.14 18.40
N VAL A 17 -0.98 0.93 19.05
CA VAL A 17 -0.79 2.24 18.41
C VAL A 17 0.46 2.22 17.54
N MET A 18 0.29 2.54 16.26
CA MET A 18 1.38 2.50 15.27
C MET A 18 1.63 3.87 14.64
N LEU A 19 2.91 4.14 14.40
CA LEU A 19 3.41 5.37 13.76
C LEU A 19 4.51 4.98 12.78
N ILE A 20 4.36 5.39 11.53
CA ILE A 20 5.45 5.43 10.55
C ILE A 20 5.97 6.87 10.49
N HIS A 21 7.27 7.07 10.69
CA HIS A 21 7.84 8.42 10.79
C HIS A 21 8.03 9.11 9.43
N ALA A 22 7.75 8.43 8.33
CA ALA A 22 7.79 8.99 6.98
C ALA A 22 6.44 9.55 6.54
N ASN A 23 6.46 10.57 5.69
CA ASN A 23 5.28 11.06 4.98
C ASN A 23 5.20 10.34 3.63
N TRP A 24 4.55 9.18 3.59
CA TRP A 24 4.42 8.37 2.37
C TRP A 24 3.09 8.59 1.65
N PRO A 25 3.01 8.30 0.35
CA PRO A 25 1.76 8.40 -0.42
C PRO A 25 0.72 7.32 -0.07
N ALA A 26 1.15 6.20 0.53
CA ALA A 26 0.33 5.09 1.00
C ALA A 26 0.91 4.48 2.29
N TYR A 27 0.06 3.81 3.07
CA TYR A 27 0.40 3.17 4.33
C TYR A 27 -0.28 1.79 4.45
N PRO A 28 0.24 0.86 5.27
CA PRO A 28 -0.43 -0.39 5.54
C PRO A 28 -1.69 -0.11 6.37
N PHE A 29 -2.79 -0.81 6.10
CA PHE A 29 -4.04 -0.62 6.84
C PHE A 29 -4.13 -1.49 8.10
N GLU A 30 -3.51 -2.67 8.11
CA GLU A 30 -3.50 -3.61 9.25
C GLU A 30 -2.30 -4.56 9.14
N HIS A 31 -2.20 -5.54 10.05
CA HIS A 31 -1.19 -6.59 10.08
C HIS A 31 -1.72 -7.96 9.60
N GLY A 32 -0.81 -8.85 9.25
CA GLY A 32 -1.06 -10.24 8.85
C GLY A 32 -0.71 -10.52 7.39
N TRP A 33 -0.31 -11.75 7.10
CA TRP A 33 0.00 -12.17 5.72
C TRP A 33 -1.22 -12.01 4.79
N GLU A 34 -2.45 -12.14 5.32
CA GLU A 34 -3.69 -11.89 4.59
C GLU A 34 -3.72 -10.45 4.05
N VAL A 35 -3.33 -9.47 4.88
CA VAL A 35 -3.27 -8.05 4.54
C VAL A 35 -2.23 -7.80 3.45
N ALA A 36 -1.05 -8.44 3.54
CA ALA A 36 -0.04 -8.35 2.49
C ALA A 36 -0.58 -8.88 1.14
N VAL A 37 -1.26 -10.04 1.17
CA VAL A 37 -1.83 -10.67 -0.02
C VAL A 37 -2.98 -9.86 -0.60
N THR A 38 -3.90 -9.33 0.22
CA THR A 38 -5.01 -8.49 -0.26
C THR A 38 -4.50 -7.18 -0.83
N SER A 39 -3.51 -6.54 -0.20
CA SER A 39 -2.92 -5.28 -0.66
C SER A 39 -2.21 -5.42 -2.02
N LEU A 40 -1.42 -6.48 -2.21
CA LEU A 40 -0.83 -6.79 -3.52
C LEU A 40 -1.91 -7.22 -4.54
N GLY A 41 -2.93 -7.93 -4.06
CA GLY A 41 -4.09 -8.40 -4.80
C GLY A 41 -5.05 -7.30 -5.25
N SER A 42 -4.88 -6.08 -4.74
CA SER A 42 -5.65 -4.92 -5.19
C SER A 42 -5.34 -4.52 -6.64
N PHE A 43 -4.31 -5.10 -7.24
CA PHE A 43 -3.85 -4.86 -8.61
C PHE A 43 -4.24 -6.00 -9.56
N PRO A 44 -4.09 -5.83 -10.89
CA PRO A 44 -4.36 -6.91 -11.83
C PRO A 44 -3.39 -8.10 -11.69
N PHE A 45 -3.83 -9.27 -12.18
CA PHE A 45 -3.00 -10.47 -12.21
C PHE A 45 -1.65 -10.21 -12.90
N GLY A 46 -0.57 -10.66 -12.25
CA GLY A 46 0.80 -10.50 -12.76
C GLY A 46 1.43 -9.13 -12.50
N ALA A 47 0.78 -8.25 -11.75
CA ALA A 47 1.38 -7.00 -11.30
C ALA A 47 2.71 -7.24 -10.57
N GLN A 48 3.67 -6.35 -10.81
CA GLN A 48 5.00 -6.37 -10.23
C GLN A 48 5.23 -5.10 -9.42
N PHE A 49 5.90 -5.24 -8.29
CA PHE A 49 6.06 -4.17 -7.30
C PHE A 49 7.54 -3.92 -7.04
N GLU A 50 7.99 -2.69 -7.24
CA GLU A 50 9.36 -2.25 -6.98
C GLU A 50 9.42 -1.54 -5.64
N ARG A 51 10.34 -1.94 -4.75
CA ARG A 51 10.54 -1.26 -3.47
C ARG A 51 11.16 0.11 -3.72
N ILE A 52 10.50 1.17 -3.27
CA ILE A 52 10.97 2.56 -3.43
C ILE A 52 11.37 3.21 -2.10
N ASP A 53 10.95 2.63 -0.99
CA ASP A 53 11.27 3.10 0.36
C ASP A 53 11.11 1.98 1.40
N ASP A 54 11.78 2.11 2.54
CA ASP A 54 11.81 1.10 3.62
C ASP A 54 12.10 1.77 4.96
N ILE A 55 11.07 1.89 5.79
CA ILE A 55 11.06 2.70 7.01
C ILE A 55 10.20 2.01 8.08
N ASP A 56 10.69 1.97 9.32
CA ASP A 56 10.02 1.36 10.48
C ASP A 56 9.61 -0.12 10.30
N ARG A 57 10.34 -0.85 9.45
CA ARG A 57 10.02 -2.24 9.04
C ARG A 57 8.72 -2.33 8.23
N CYS A 58 8.34 -1.24 7.58
CA CYS A 58 7.37 -1.21 6.53
C CYS A 58 8.12 -0.91 5.22
N ALA A 59 7.77 -1.62 4.15
CA ALA A 59 8.30 -1.35 2.82
C ALA A 59 7.22 -0.67 1.97
N LEU A 60 7.59 0.40 1.29
CA LEU A 60 6.76 1.08 0.31
C LEU A 60 7.13 0.59 -1.09
N PHE A 61 6.13 0.11 -1.80
CA PHE A 61 6.25 -0.40 -3.15
C PHE A 61 5.51 0.46 -4.16
N LEU A 62 6.04 0.50 -5.38
CA LEU A 62 5.45 1.11 -6.55
C LEU A 62 5.03 0.02 -7.55
N ALA A 63 3.77 0.05 -7.98
CA ALA A 63 3.26 -0.88 -8.98
C ALA A 63 3.79 -0.53 -10.38
N ARG A 64 4.59 -1.41 -10.98
CA ARG A 64 5.23 -1.18 -12.28
C ARG A 64 4.23 -1.21 -13.42
N GLY A 65 4.35 -0.25 -14.33
CA GLY A 65 3.52 -0.16 -15.54
C GLY A 65 2.13 0.43 -15.32
N TYR A 66 1.81 0.89 -14.10
CA TYR A 66 0.51 1.48 -13.77
C TYR A 66 0.63 2.98 -13.46
N GLY A 67 -0.31 3.77 -14.00
CA GLY A 67 -0.34 5.22 -13.80
C GLY A 67 0.64 5.99 -14.68
N LYS A 68 0.58 7.32 -14.60
CA LYS A 68 1.54 8.24 -15.21
C LYS A 68 2.00 9.22 -14.14
N TYR A 69 3.29 9.18 -13.80
CA TYR A 69 3.88 10.02 -12.77
C TYR A 69 5.27 10.47 -13.21
N LYS A 70 5.73 11.60 -12.68
CA LYS A 70 7.11 12.09 -12.86
C LYS A 70 8.01 11.70 -11.70
N ASP A 71 7.43 11.65 -10.50
CA ASP A 71 8.10 11.24 -9.27
C ASP A 71 7.49 9.89 -8.83
N PRO A 72 8.31 8.86 -8.53
CA PRO A 72 7.81 7.59 -7.99
C PRO A 72 7.10 7.73 -6.65
N ARG A 73 7.23 8.85 -5.92
CA ARG A 73 6.50 9.14 -4.68
C ARG A 73 5.25 10.01 -4.89
N ASP A 74 4.91 10.33 -6.13
CA ASP A 74 3.73 11.13 -6.48
C ASP A 74 2.43 10.43 -6.05
N GLU A 75 1.52 11.15 -5.40
CA GLU A 75 0.26 10.60 -4.90
C GLU A 75 -0.68 10.03 -5.99
N GLY A 76 -0.46 10.42 -7.25
CA GLY A 76 -1.15 9.88 -8.40
C GLY A 76 -0.62 8.54 -8.89
N ALA A 77 0.59 8.14 -8.46
CA ALA A 77 1.12 6.80 -8.70
C ALA A 77 0.38 5.76 -7.85
N PHE A 78 0.57 4.48 -8.18
CA PHE A 78 -0.05 3.40 -7.41
C PHE A 78 0.98 2.73 -6.52
N HIS A 79 0.73 2.82 -5.22
CA HIS A 79 1.60 2.29 -4.19
C HIS A 79 0.92 1.24 -3.35
N VAL A 80 1.75 0.42 -2.70
CA VAL A 80 1.35 -0.48 -1.63
C VAL A 80 2.40 -0.39 -0.54
N ALA A 81 1.98 -0.26 0.72
CA ALA A 81 2.88 -0.32 1.86
C ALA A 81 2.57 -1.59 2.67
N ILE A 82 3.59 -2.36 3.03
CA ILE A 82 3.44 -3.67 3.67
C ILE A 82 4.51 -3.83 4.76
N TRP A 83 4.12 -4.35 5.92
CA TRP A 83 5.06 -4.70 6.98
C TRP A 83 5.98 -5.85 6.55
N HIS A 84 7.24 -5.79 6.99
CA HIS A 84 8.25 -6.80 6.66
C HIS A 84 7.81 -8.19 7.09
N GLU A 85 7.30 -8.30 8.31
CA GLU A 85 6.87 -9.57 8.89
C GLU A 85 5.74 -10.21 8.07
N ASP A 86 4.74 -9.43 7.66
CA ASP A 86 3.57 -9.91 6.93
C ASP A 86 3.96 -10.38 5.53
N LEU A 87 4.85 -9.63 4.88
CA LEU A 87 5.34 -9.97 3.54
C LEU A 87 6.23 -11.22 3.56
N LEU A 88 7.07 -11.37 4.58
CA LEU A 88 7.93 -12.54 4.76
C LEU A 88 7.13 -13.77 5.18
N GLU A 89 6.08 -13.62 6.00
CA GLU A 89 5.15 -14.69 6.30
C GLU A 89 4.39 -15.15 5.04
N ALA A 90 3.89 -14.20 4.22
CA ALA A 90 3.26 -14.53 2.94
C ALA A 90 4.21 -15.26 1.98
N HIS A 91 5.50 -14.91 2.00
CA HIS A 91 6.54 -15.60 1.25
C HIS A 91 6.78 -17.02 1.75
N ASP A 92 6.90 -17.24 3.06
CA ASP A 92 7.08 -18.57 3.64
C ASP A 92 5.90 -19.50 3.32
N LEU A 93 4.69 -18.94 3.19
CA LEU A 93 3.48 -19.67 2.77
C LEU A 93 3.42 -19.94 1.26
N GLY A 94 4.41 -19.48 0.48
CA GLY A 94 4.47 -19.62 -0.97
C GLY A 94 3.50 -18.71 -1.74
N LEU A 95 2.98 -17.67 -1.10
CA LEU A 95 1.97 -16.78 -1.68
C LEU A 95 2.61 -15.59 -2.42
N VAL A 96 3.85 -15.24 -2.06
CA VAL A 96 4.60 -14.12 -2.61
C VAL A 96 6.01 -14.56 -3.07
N ASP A 97 6.40 -14.11 -4.26
CA ASP A 97 7.76 -14.21 -4.81
C ASP A 97 8.47 -12.86 -4.74
N GLY A 98 9.81 -12.87 -4.86
CA GLY A 98 10.62 -11.66 -5.03
C GLY A 98 11.22 -11.11 -3.76
N VAL A 99 11.08 -11.83 -2.65
CA VAL A 99 11.56 -11.42 -1.33
C VAL A 99 12.40 -12.52 -0.68
N GLU A 100 13.24 -12.13 0.27
CA GLU A 100 14.06 -13.05 1.05
C GLU A 100 14.21 -12.57 2.49
N ARG A 101 14.47 -13.50 3.41
CA ARG A 101 14.74 -13.20 4.82
C ARG A 101 16.21 -12.80 4.97
N LEU A 102 16.44 -11.62 5.53
CA LEU A 102 17.76 -11.12 5.89
C LEU A 102 17.93 -11.09 7.41
N THR A 103 19.18 -11.23 7.84
CA THR A 103 19.60 -10.79 9.18
C THR A 103 19.64 -9.27 9.24
N HIS A 104 19.61 -8.69 10.43
CA HIS A 104 19.72 -7.24 10.60
C HIS A 104 21.00 -6.68 9.98
N ARG A 105 22.14 -7.34 10.24
CA ARG A 105 23.41 -7.02 9.58
C ARG A 105 23.36 -7.15 8.06
N GLY A 106 22.70 -8.19 7.54
CA GLY A 106 22.54 -8.40 6.11
C GLY A 106 21.73 -7.27 5.46
N TYR A 107 20.64 -6.87 6.10
CA TYR A 107 19.82 -5.73 5.71
C TYR A 107 20.61 -4.41 5.71
N GLU A 108 21.31 -4.10 6.80
CA GLU A 108 22.11 -2.87 6.92
C GLU A 108 23.28 -2.84 5.93
N THR A 109 23.87 -3.98 5.61
CA THR A 109 24.90 -4.09 4.57
C THR A 109 24.34 -3.66 3.22
N ARG A 110 23.20 -4.24 2.80
CA ARG A 110 22.56 -3.90 1.51
C ARG A 110 22.10 -2.45 1.46
N ARG A 111 21.48 -1.96 2.53
CA ARG A 111 21.04 -0.56 2.64
C ARG A 111 22.20 0.42 2.46
N ARG A 112 23.36 0.13 3.05
CA ARG A 112 24.58 0.94 2.87
C ARG A 112 25.11 0.87 1.44
N GLU A 113 25.09 -0.29 0.81
CA GLU A 113 25.49 -0.45 -0.60
C GLU A 113 24.57 0.32 -1.56
N GLU A 114 23.25 0.26 -1.36
CA GLU A 114 22.26 1.04 -2.11
C GLU A 114 22.50 2.56 -1.93
N LEU A 115 22.76 3.00 -0.69
CA LEU A 115 23.07 4.40 -0.40
C LEU A 115 24.37 4.84 -1.10
N ARG A 116 25.42 4.01 -1.10
CA ARG A 116 26.66 4.28 -1.84
C ARG A 116 26.39 4.45 -3.33
N ALA A 117 25.67 3.50 -3.93
CA ALA A 117 25.36 3.53 -5.35
C ALA A 117 24.57 4.80 -5.74
N ARG A 118 23.58 5.19 -4.93
CA ARG A 118 22.81 6.42 -5.14
C ARG A 118 23.67 7.67 -5.06
N LEU A 119 24.50 7.80 -4.02
CA LEU A 119 25.37 8.96 -3.84
C LEU A 119 26.40 9.08 -4.97
N LEU A 120 26.97 7.96 -5.42
CA LEU A 120 27.89 7.94 -6.56
C LEU A 120 27.20 8.41 -7.84
N HIS A 121 26.00 7.91 -8.11
CA HIS A 121 25.21 8.33 -9.26
C HIS A 121 24.88 9.83 -9.22
N ASP A 122 24.48 10.36 -8.07
CA ASP A 122 24.18 11.79 -7.90
C ASP A 122 25.42 12.66 -8.10
N ILE A 123 26.58 12.26 -7.56
CA ILE A 123 27.86 12.97 -7.77
C ILE A 123 28.22 13.00 -9.26
N GLU A 124 28.13 11.88 -9.95
CA GLU A 124 28.42 11.80 -11.38
C GLU A 124 27.47 12.68 -12.20
N ARG A 125 26.18 12.67 -11.88
CA ARG A 125 25.15 13.50 -12.55
C ARG A 125 25.46 15.00 -12.42
N GLU A 126 25.94 15.44 -11.26
CA GLU A 126 26.34 16.83 -11.01
C GLU A 126 27.75 17.17 -11.54
N GLY A 127 28.42 16.24 -12.25
CA GLY A 127 29.77 16.42 -12.80
C GLY A 127 30.89 16.41 -11.75
N GLY A 128 30.59 15.93 -10.54
CA GLY A 128 31.55 15.77 -9.46
C GLY A 128 32.42 14.51 -9.62
N LYS A 129 33.41 14.38 -8.73
CA LYS A 129 34.18 13.14 -8.56
C LYS A 129 34.09 12.72 -7.10
N PRO A 130 33.86 11.43 -6.81
CA PRO A 130 33.84 10.96 -5.44
C PRO A 130 35.21 11.19 -4.77
N LEU A 131 35.18 11.50 -3.48
CA LEU A 131 36.40 11.62 -2.68
C LEU A 131 37.09 10.24 -2.57
N PRO A 132 38.42 10.18 -2.43
CA PRO A 132 39.12 8.94 -2.14
C PRO A 132 38.67 8.34 -0.81
N GLY A 133 38.33 7.05 -0.78
CA GLY A 133 37.86 6.34 0.41
C GLY A 133 36.40 5.89 0.29
N ASP A 134 35.80 5.47 1.41
CA ASP A 134 34.37 5.13 1.45
C ASP A 134 33.53 6.40 1.41
N ILE A 135 32.66 6.54 0.42
CA ILE A 135 31.79 7.71 0.26
C ILE A 135 30.90 7.93 1.50
N LEU A 136 30.52 6.87 2.22
CA LEU A 136 29.70 7.00 3.43
C LEU A 136 30.45 7.66 4.59
N SER A 137 31.78 7.56 4.64
CA SER A 137 32.59 8.26 5.65
C SER A 137 32.68 9.77 5.43
N SER A 138 32.19 10.26 4.28
CA SER A 138 32.17 11.69 3.95
C SER A 138 30.84 12.36 4.27
N LEU A 139 29.88 11.65 4.86
CA LEU A 139 28.56 12.18 5.21
C LEU A 139 28.67 13.20 6.36
N TYR A 140 27.91 14.29 6.26
CA TYR A 140 27.84 15.30 7.31
C TYR A 140 26.42 15.89 7.39
N ALA A 141 26.05 16.35 8.59
CA ALA A 141 24.89 17.20 8.82
C ALA A 141 25.35 18.67 8.93
N GLU A 142 24.56 19.61 8.41
CA GLU A 142 24.81 21.03 8.62
C GLU A 142 23.95 21.54 9.78
N ILE A 143 24.59 21.87 10.90
CA ILE A 143 23.92 22.32 12.13
C ILE A 143 24.45 23.71 12.47
N GLY A 144 23.60 24.73 12.33
CA GLY A 144 23.97 26.12 12.61
C GLY A 144 25.13 26.64 11.74
N GLY A 145 25.18 26.24 10.46
CA GLY A 145 26.24 26.60 9.52
C GLY A 145 27.57 25.85 9.71
N ARG A 146 27.62 24.86 10.62
CA ARG A 146 28.77 23.97 10.81
C ARG A 146 28.47 22.60 10.24
N LYS A 147 29.45 22.04 9.51
CA LYS A 147 29.40 20.65 9.06
C LYS A 147 29.86 19.73 10.20
N VAL A 148 28.96 18.87 10.66
CA VAL A 148 29.21 17.86 11.69
C VAL A 148 29.23 16.50 10.99
N PRO A 149 30.33 15.73 11.06
CA PRO A 149 30.39 14.39 10.47
C PRO A 149 29.27 13.49 10.99
N LEU A 150 28.69 12.69 10.10
CA LEU A 150 27.73 11.65 10.45
C LEU A 150 28.45 10.31 10.45
N GLU A 151 28.68 9.75 11.63
CA GLU A 151 29.21 8.39 11.79
C GLU A 151 28.06 7.39 11.79
N LEU A 152 28.10 6.44 10.84
CA LEU A 152 27.20 5.30 10.86
C LEU A 152 27.71 4.29 11.88
N PRO A 153 26.83 3.66 12.69
CA PRO A 153 27.25 2.60 13.60
C PRO A 153 28.01 1.47 12.87
N PRO A 154 28.99 0.82 13.49
CA PRO A 154 29.66 -0.34 12.91
C PRO A 154 28.66 -1.47 12.59
N LEU A 155 28.97 -2.31 11.60
CA LEU A 155 28.04 -3.38 11.18
C LEU A 155 27.86 -4.47 12.26
N GLU A 156 28.86 -4.60 13.13
CA GLU A 156 28.87 -5.49 14.28
C GLU A 156 27.81 -5.14 15.34
N ASP A 157 27.36 -3.88 15.39
CA ASP A 157 26.28 -3.45 16.29
C ASP A 157 24.90 -3.97 15.84
N TYR A 158 24.82 -4.58 14.66
CA TYR A 158 23.61 -5.12 14.05
C TYR A 158 23.61 -6.64 13.95
N ASP A 159 24.47 -7.34 14.70
CA ASP A 159 24.35 -8.79 14.82
C ASP A 159 23.05 -9.11 15.59
N ASP A 160 22.21 -9.96 15.00
CA ASP A 160 21.03 -10.49 15.67
C ASP A 160 21.52 -11.36 16.84
N GLY A 161 21.39 -10.88 18.08
CA GLY A 161 21.79 -11.64 19.26
C GLY A 161 20.92 -12.89 19.44
N ASP A 162 21.54 -14.01 19.80
CA ASP A 162 20.86 -15.23 20.31
C ASP A 162 20.36 -15.03 21.76
N ASP A 163 20.50 -13.82 22.29
CA ASP A 163 20.19 -13.42 23.66
C ASP A 163 18.67 -13.20 23.83
N ASP A 164 18.10 -13.73 24.91
CA ASP A 164 16.67 -13.61 25.30
C ASP A 164 16.11 -12.17 25.35
N ILE A 165 16.97 -11.15 25.23
CA ILE A 165 16.65 -9.72 25.36
C ILE A 165 16.34 -9.07 24.00
N THR A 166 16.91 -9.57 22.90
CA THR A 166 16.67 -9.08 21.53
C THR A 166 16.26 -10.24 20.65
N PRO A 167 14.99 -10.69 20.69
CA PRO A 167 14.54 -11.81 19.89
C PRO A 167 14.82 -11.54 18.41
N TYR A 168 15.32 -12.55 17.69
CA TYR A 168 15.53 -12.49 16.24
C TYR A 168 14.30 -11.88 15.55
N ARG A 169 14.53 -10.80 14.80
CA ARG A 169 13.48 -10.14 14.01
C ARG A 169 13.88 -10.21 12.55
N PRO A 170 13.09 -10.87 11.69
CA PRO A 170 13.44 -11.03 10.30
C PRO A 170 13.36 -9.69 9.56
N TRP A 171 14.38 -9.40 8.75
CA TRP A 171 14.43 -8.22 7.90
C TRP A 171 14.09 -8.57 6.46
N LEU A 172 13.35 -7.69 5.79
CA LEU A 172 12.96 -7.89 4.41
C LEU A 172 14.13 -7.59 3.46
N GLY A 173 14.48 -8.57 2.62
CA GLY A 173 15.28 -8.37 1.42
C GLY A 173 14.43 -8.50 0.16
N ILE A 174 14.80 -7.77 -0.89
CA ILE A 174 14.31 -8.03 -2.25
C ILE A 174 15.35 -8.91 -2.94
N ASP A 175 14.88 -10.01 -3.55
CA ASP A 175 15.76 -10.97 -4.22
C ASP A 175 16.32 -10.41 -5.54
N GLY A 176 17.13 -11.21 -6.25
CA GLY A 176 17.76 -10.80 -7.51
C GLY A 176 16.78 -10.45 -8.65
N SER A 177 15.48 -10.70 -8.52
CA SER A 177 14.47 -10.26 -9.48
C SER A 177 14.22 -8.75 -9.43
N GLY A 178 14.48 -8.11 -8.28
CA GLY A 178 14.24 -6.69 -8.05
C GLY A 178 12.76 -6.30 -7.96
N THR A 179 11.83 -7.27 -7.95
CA THR A 179 10.38 -7.00 -7.88
C THR A 179 9.64 -8.04 -7.06
N VAL A 180 8.66 -7.60 -6.28
CA VAL A 180 7.73 -8.46 -5.54
C VAL A 180 6.50 -8.75 -6.38
N ARG A 181 5.91 -9.94 -6.26
CA ARG A 181 4.64 -10.30 -6.91
C ARG A 181 3.92 -11.42 -6.18
N LEU A 182 2.60 -11.51 -6.37
CA LEU A 182 1.82 -12.69 -5.97
C LEU A 182 2.11 -13.88 -6.87
N THR A 183 2.26 -15.06 -6.27
CA THR A 183 2.34 -16.34 -6.98
C THR A 183 0.95 -16.79 -7.43
N SER A 184 0.87 -17.81 -8.29
CA SER A 184 -0.43 -18.43 -8.62
C SER A 184 -1.17 -18.96 -7.38
N GLN A 185 -0.43 -19.45 -6.37
CA GLN A 185 -1.01 -19.85 -5.09
C GLN A 185 -1.52 -18.65 -4.31
N GLY A 186 -0.77 -17.54 -4.30
CA GLY A 186 -1.20 -16.26 -3.74
C GLY A 186 -2.53 -15.78 -4.34
N TRP A 187 -2.66 -15.83 -5.66
CA TRP A 187 -3.92 -15.48 -6.35
C TRP A 187 -5.09 -16.38 -5.96
N ASN A 188 -4.89 -17.69 -5.90
CA ASN A 188 -5.95 -18.61 -5.46
C ASN A 188 -6.35 -18.36 -4.00
N ARG A 189 -5.37 -18.04 -3.14
CA ARG A 189 -5.64 -17.72 -1.74
C ARG A 189 -6.38 -16.41 -1.58
N LEU A 190 -5.99 -15.38 -2.34
CA LEU A 190 -6.68 -14.10 -2.42
C LEU A 190 -8.15 -14.26 -2.81
N GLU A 191 -8.44 -15.09 -3.82
CA GLU A 191 -9.83 -15.36 -4.23
C GLU A 191 -10.65 -15.95 -3.09
N SER A 192 -10.03 -16.84 -2.30
CA SER A 192 -10.69 -17.44 -1.13
C SER A 192 -10.91 -16.39 -0.03
N LEU A 193 -9.91 -15.58 0.30
CA LEU A 193 -10.01 -14.54 1.33
C LEU A 193 -11.17 -13.58 1.05
N TRP A 194 -11.29 -13.10 -0.19
CA TRP A 194 -12.38 -12.20 -0.54
C TRP A 194 -13.74 -12.88 -0.69
N ALA A 195 -13.77 -14.14 -1.13
CA ALA A 195 -15.01 -14.89 -1.18
C ALA A 195 -15.55 -15.19 0.23
N ASP A 196 -14.66 -15.50 1.18
CA ASP A 196 -15.00 -15.73 2.59
C ASP A 196 -15.42 -14.43 3.28
N ALA A 197 -14.83 -13.30 2.90
CA ALA A 197 -15.17 -11.97 3.40
C ALA A 197 -16.37 -11.31 2.68
N LEU A 198 -17.04 -12.01 1.75
CA LEU A 198 -18.17 -11.44 1.02
C LEU A 198 -19.35 -11.21 1.97
N ASP A 199 -19.53 -9.96 2.35
CA ASP A 199 -20.76 -9.46 2.97
C ASP A 199 -21.33 -8.30 2.15
N ILE A 200 -22.56 -8.45 1.66
CA ILE A 200 -23.20 -7.46 0.80
C ILE A 200 -23.91 -6.44 1.69
N PRO A 201 -23.54 -5.14 1.66
CA PRO A 201 -24.17 -4.14 2.52
C PRO A 201 -25.68 -4.06 2.30
N GLU A 202 -26.46 -3.84 3.36
CA GLU A 202 -27.93 -3.80 3.30
C GLU A 202 -28.48 -2.89 2.20
N ARG A 203 -27.82 -1.75 1.96
CA ARG A 203 -28.21 -0.81 0.90
C ARG A 203 -28.02 -1.35 -0.52
N ALA A 204 -27.08 -2.29 -0.69
CA ALA A 204 -26.72 -2.88 -1.97
C ALA A 204 -27.51 -4.18 -2.24
N ARG A 205 -27.89 -4.94 -1.19
CA ARG A 205 -28.60 -6.22 -1.29
C ARG A 205 -29.76 -6.21 -2.29
N PRO A 206 -30.71 -5.23 -2.27
CA PRO A 206 -31.87 -5.25 -3.17
C PRO A 206 -31.52 -5.17 -4.66
N ARG A 207 -30.34 -4.62 -5.00
CA ARG A 207 -29.88 -4.44 -6.39
C ARG A 207 -28.91 -5.54 -6.81
N VAL A 208 -28.08 -6.01 -5.88
CA VAL A 208 -26.95 -6.91 -6.15
C VAL A 208 -27.34 -8.39 -6.01
N ASP A 209 -28.09 -8.77 -4.97
CA ASP A 209 -28.45 -10.18 -4.71
C ASP A 209 -29.18 -10.83 -5.90
N PRO A 210 -30.21 -10.19 -6.52
CA PRO A 210 -30.91 -10.79 -7.65
C PRO A 210 -30.01 -11.04 -8.87
N MET A 211 -28.93 -10.26 -9.03
CA MET A 211 -27.96 -10.44 -10.10
C MET A 211 -27.05 -11.64 -9.81
N ILE A 212 -26.56 -11.76 -8.58
CA ILE A 212 -25.71 -12.86 -8.13
C ILE A 212 -26.45 -14.20 -8.22
N GLU A 213 -27.71 -14.25 -7.76
CA GLU A 213 -28.56 -15.46 -7.81
C GLU A 213 -28.76 -15.96 -9.24
N ARG A 214 -28.78 -15.06 -10.22
CA ARG A 214 -28.92 -15.37 -11.65
C ARG A 214 -27.58 -15.61 -12.36
N GLY A 215 -26.46 -15.54 -11.65
CA GLY A 215 -25.12 -15.69 -12.21
C GLY A 215 -24.64 -14.49 -13.04
N LEU A 216 -25.30 -13.33 -12.92
CA LEU A 216 -24.96 -12.09 -13.65
C LEU A 216 -23.89 -11.29 -12.90
N TYR A 217 -22.71 -11.89 -12.71
CA TYR A 217 -21.66 -11.34 -11.86
C TYR A 217 -21.04 -10.04 -12.40
N ASP A 218 -20.88 -9.92 -13.71
CA ASP A 218 -20.38 -8.70 -14.34
C ASP A 218 -21.31 -7.50 -14.05
N SER A 219 -22.61 -7.75 -14.11
CA SER A 219 -23.68 -6.77 -13.88
C SER A 219 -23.72 -6.38 -12.40
N ALA A 220 -23.58 -7.35 -11.50
CA ALA A 220 -23.47 -7.12 -10.06
C ALA A 220 -22.27 -6.23 -9.70
N LEU A 221 -21.09 -6.50 -10.28
CA LEU A 221 -19.89 -5.67 -10.10
C LEU A 221 -20.06 -4.26 -10.66
N ARG A 222 -20.69 -4.14 -11.84
CA ARG A 222 -20.98 -2.84 -12.46
C ARG A 222 -21.93 -2.01 -11.59
N GLU A 223 -22.94 -2.66 -11.00
CA GLU A 223 -23.88 -2.05 -10.07
C GLU A 223 -23.21 -1.60 -8.77
N LEU A 224 -22.36 -2.42 -8.15
CA LEU A 224 -21.56 -2.00 -6.99
C LEU A 224 -20.68 -0.78 -7.29
N GLY A 225 -20.04 -0.75 -8.46
CA GLY A 225 -19.27 0.42 -8.91
C GLY A 225 -20.12 1.70 -8.98
N VAL A 226 -21.36 1.59 -9.45
CA VAL A 226 -22.31 2.72 -9.47
C VAL A 226 -22.72 3.13 -8.06
N LEU A 227 -22.97 2.18 -7.15
CA LEU A 227 -23.34 2.46 -5.77
C LEU A 227 -22.23 3.18 -5.01
N ILE A 228 -20.97 2.73 -5.14
CA ILE A 228 -19.81 3.40 -4.55
C ILE A 228 -19.67 4.83 -5.11
N GLU A 229 -19.73 4.99 -6.44
CA GLU A 229 -19.61 6.31 -7.07
C GLU A 229 -20.75 7.26 -6.65
N SER A 230 -21.98 6.74 -6.52
CA SER A 230 -23.13 7.50 -6.01
C SER A 230 -22.91 7.95 -4.57
N ARG A 231 -22.45 7.03 -3.72
CA ARG A 231 -22.23 7.33 -2.30
C ARG A 231 -21.13 8.37 -2.10
N VAL A 232 -20.00 8.22 -2.78
CA VAL A 232 -18.91 9.21 -2.77
C VAL A 232 -19.42 10.59 -3.24
N ARG A 233 -20.32 10.63 -4.23
CA ARG A 233 -20.92 11.87 -4.74
C ARG A 233 -21.88 12.53 -3.74
N GLU A 234 -22.67 11.75 -3.02
CA GLU A 234 -23.54 12.25 -1.93
C GLU A 234 -22.72 12.99 -0.88
N LEU A 235 -21.55 12.44 -0.52
CA LEU A 235 -20.62 13.02 0.45
C LEU A 235 -19.80 14.19 -0.10
N THR A 236 -19.91 14.49 -1.41
CA THR A 236 -19.18 15.58 -2.06
C THR A 236 -20.10 16.46 -2.93
N PRO A 237 -21.08 17.19 -2.35
CA PRO A 237 -22.17 17.84 -3.11
C PRO A 237 -21.68 18.92 -4.09
N SER A 238 -20.61 19.64 -3.73
CA SER A 238 -19.97 20.67 -4.55
C SER A 238 -19.33 20.09 -5.83
N SER A 239 -19.15 18.77 -5.89
CA SER A 239 -18.51 18.03 -6.97
C SER A 239 -19.46 17.10 -7.72
N SER A 240 -20.76 17.40 -7.70
CA SER A 240 -21.83 16.59 -8.34
C SER A 240 -21.63 16.30 -9.83
N ARG A 241 -20.76 17.02 -10.55
CA ARG A 241 -20.42 16.78 -11.96
C ARG A 241 -19.12 15.99 -12.18
N LEU A 242 -18.31 15.77 -11.13
CA LEU A 242 -17.07 15.02 -11.24
C LEU A 242 -17.37 13.52 -11.35
N VAL A 243 -16.44 12.79 -11.98
CA VAL A 243 -16.50 11.34 -12.20
C VAL A 243 -15.09 10.75 -12.10
N GLY A 244 -14.99 9.45 -11.82
CA GLY A 244 -13.71 8.73 -11.72
C GLY A 244 -12.74 9.36 -10.71
N PHE A 245 -11.45 9.43 -11.03
CA PHE A 245 -10.44 9.95 -10.09
C PHE A 245 -10.69 11.39 -9.64
N LYS A 246 -11.25 12.25 -10.49
CA LYS A 246 -11.55 13.63 -10.08
C LYS A 246 -12.57 13.68 -8.95
N LEU A 247 -13.54 12.74 -8.95
CA LEU A 247 -14.51 12.61 -7.86
C LEU A 247 -13.83 12.09 -6.60
N ILE A 248 -13.00 11.05 -6.72
CA ILE A 248 -12.25 10.48 -5.58
C ILE A 248 -11.32 11.53 -4.96
N ASP A 249 -10.53 12.24 -5.76
CA ASP A 249 -9.60 13.27 -5.27
C ASP A 249 -10.37 14.41 -4.58
N SER A 250 -11.54 14.77 -5.09
CA SER A 250 -12.41 15.76 -4.44
C SER A 250 -13.01 15.25 -3.13
N PHE A 251 -13.35 13.98 -3.05
CA PHE A 251 -13.88 13.35 -1.84
C PHE A 251 -12.81 13.28 -0.75
N ILE A 252 -11.61 12.79 -1.08
CA ILE A 252 -10.47 12.75 -0.14
C ILE A 252 -10.13 14.15 0.36
N LYS A 253 -10.15 15.16 -0.51
CA LYS A 253 -9.96 16.56 -0.10
C LYS A 253 -11.06 17.06 0.84
N ASN A 254 -12.31 16.65 0.63
CA ASN A 254 -13.41 17.01 1.53
C ASN A 254 -13.21 16.39 2.92
N LEU A 255 -12.80 15.13 2.99
CA LEU A 255 -12.50 14.44 4.26
C LEU A 255 -11.33 15.09 5.02
N ASP A 256 -10.27 15.45 4.31
CA ASP A 256 -9.11 16.17 4.85
C ASP A 256 -9.52 17.51 5.46
N GLN A 257 -10.38 18.26 4.76
CA GLN A 257 -10.90 19.55 5.25
C GLN A 257 -11.84 19.42 6.45
N SER A 258 -12.56 18.31 6.55
CA SER A 258 -13.45 18.00 7.67
C SER A 258 -12.73 17.41 8.89
N ASN A 259 -11.42 17.11 8.80
CA ASN A 259 -10.67 16.37 9.83
C ASN A 259 -11.35 15.07 10.27
N CYS A 260 -12.07 14.41 9.35
CA CYS A 260 -12.82 13.18 9.65
C CYS A 260 -11.85 12.02 9.92
N LEU A 261 -10.77 11.95 9.15
CA LEU A 261 -9.76 10.91 9.24
C LEU A 261 -8.37 11.54 9.44
N HIS A 262 -7.49 10.81 10.12
CA HIS A 262 -6.08 11.15 10.18
C HIS A 262 -5.41 10.94 8.81
N ASN A 263 -4.24 11.56 8.61
CA ASN A 263 -3.59 11.62 7.29
C ASN A 263 -3.31 10.24 6.66
N ALA A 264 -2.89 9.26 7.46
CA ALA A 264 -2.64 7.91 6.98
C ALA A 264 -3.92 7.21 6.52
N GLY A 265 -5.01 7.28 7.30
CA GLY A 265 -6.33 6.79 6.93
C GLY A 265 -6.84 7.38 5.61
N LEU A 266 -6.66 8.69 5.38
CA LEU A 266 -7.00 9.32 4.10
C LEU A 266 -6.24 8.70 2.92
N LYS A 267 -4.96 8.38 3.11
CA LYS A 267 -4.10 7.79 2.06
C LYS A 267 -4.41 6.32 1.81
N ILE A 268 -4.76 5.58 2.85
CA ILE A 268 -5.26 4.20 2.76
C ILE A 268 -6.56 4.19 1.94
N LEU A 269 -7.57 4.97 2.36
CA LEU A 269 -8.86 5.06 1.68
C LEU A 269 -8.72 5.53 0.23
N ARG A 270 -7.86 6.52 -0.03
CA ARG A 270 -7.54 6.97 -1.38
C ARG A 270 -7.01 5.84 -2.24
N SER A 271 -6.08 5.05 -1.72
CA SER A 271 -5.45 3.94 -2.45
C SER A 271 -6.47 2.85 -2.76
N GLU A 272 -7.32 2.50 -1.80
CA GLU A 272 -8.40 1.51 -2.00
C GLU A 272 -9.41 1.96 -3.06
N LEU A 273 -9.92 3.19 -2.96
CA LEU A 273 -10.85 3.74 -3.96
C LEU A 273 -10.21 3.80 -5.35
N ARG A 274 -8.96 4.27 -5.46
CA ARG A 274 -8.27 4.39 -6.74
C ARG A 274 -8.05 3.02 -7.38
N THR A 275 -7.59 2.02 -6.63
CA THR A 275 -7.34 0.68 -7.17
C THR A 275 -8.64 -0.03 -7.55
N ALA A 276 -9.69 0.08 -6.73
CA ALA A 276 -11.01 -0.47 -7.05
C ALA A 276 -11.59 0.14 -8.33
N PHE A 277 -11.51 1.46 -8.50
CA PHE A 277 -11.99 2.13 -9.70
C PHE A 277 -11.15 1.79 -10.94
N SER A 278 -9.83 1.71 -10.78
CA SER A 278 -8.89 1.49 -11.89
C SER A 278 -8.95 0.08 -12.44
N PHE A 279 -9.01 -0.91 -11.55
CA PHE A 279 -8.73 -2.31 -11.90
C PHE A 279 -9.96 -3.20 -11.81
N VAL A 280 -10.98 -2.83 -11.04
CA VAL A 280 -12.24 -3.58 -11.00
C VAL A 280 -13.28 -2.85 -11.84
N ARG A 281 -13.72 -1.66 -11.40
CA ARG A 281 -14.82 -0.94 -12.05
C ARG A 281 -14.57 -0.70 -13.55
N ASN A 282 -13.38 -0.23 -13.92
CA ASN A 282 -13.09 0.07 -15.34
C ASN A 282 -13.05 -1.17 -16.23
N GLU A 283 -12.66 -2.33 -15.70
CA GLU A 283 -12.68 -3.61 -16.44
C GLU A 283 -14.11 -3.94 -16.86
N PHE A 284 -15.08 -3.82 -15.95
CA PHE A 284 -16.48 -4.17 -16.17
C PHE A 284 -17.34 -3.04 -16.73
N ALA A 285 -16.91 -1.77 -16.63
CA ALA A 285 -17.68 -0.64 -17.12
C ALA A 285 -17.80 -0.60 -18.66
N HIS A 286 -16.79 -1.13 -19.35
CA HIS A 286 -16.70 -1.05 -20.82
C HIS A 286 -16.74 -2.40 -21.53
N ASN A 287 -16.61 -3.50 -20.78
CA ASN A 287 -16.55 -4.85 -21.33
C ASN A 287 -17.63 -5.74 -20.72
N VAL A 288 -18.09 -6.71 -21.52
CA VAL A 288 -18.83 -7.87 -21.02
C VAL A 288 -17.80 -8.98 -20.84
N VAL A 289 -17.63 -9.45 -19.62
CA VAL A 289 -16.60 -10.41 -19.24
C VAL A 289 -17.25 -11.60 -18.56
N ASP A 290 -17.06 -12.78 -19.12
CA ASP A 290 -17.47 -14.02 -18.47
C ASP A 290 -16.48 -14.32 -17.34
N LEU A 291 -16.95 -14.18 -16.09
CA LEU A 291 -16.16 -14.45 -14.90
C LEU A 291 -16.46 -15.84 -14.33
N PRO A 292 -15.43 -16.66 -14.05
CA PRO A 292 -15.58 -17.82 -13.20
C PRO A 292 -16.15 -17.41 -11.83
N LYS A 293 -17.09 -18.21 -11.30
CA LYS A 293 -17.76 -17.93 -10.02
C LYS A 293 -16.80 -17.60 -8.86
N PRO A 294 -15.69 -18.32 -8.63
CA PRO A 294 -14.76 -17.99 -7.53
C PRO A 294 -14.20 -16.57 -7.64
N ARG A 295 -13.67 -16.22 -8.83
CA ARG A 295 -13.16 -14.88 -9.12
C ARG A 295 -14.24 -13.81 -9.02
N ALA A 296 -15.46 -14.09 -9.47
CA ALA A 296 -16.57 -13.17 -9.31
C ALA A 296 -16.87 -12.85 -7.85
N TYR A 297 -16.95 -13.88 -6.99
CA TYR A 297 -17.21 -13.70 -5.56
C TYR A 297 -16.09 -12.92 -4.88
N ALA A 298 -14.83 -13.16 -5.26
CA ALA A 298 -13.70 -12.41 -4.76
C ALA A 298 -13.79 -10.91 -5.11
N LEU A 299 -14.07 -10.59 -6.38
CA LEU A 299 -14.22 -9.20 -6.82
C LEU A 299 -15.43 -8.52 -6.17
N LEU A 300 -16.53 -9.26 -5.99
CA LEU A 300 -17.72 -8.76 -5.29
C LEU A 300 -17.38 -8.45 -3.83
N GLY A 301 -16.69 -9.36 -3.14
CA GLY A 301 -16.28 -9.18 -1.74
C GLY A 301 -15.43 -7.92 -1.57
N ARG A 302 -14.45 -7.73 -2.45
CA ARG A 302 -13.62 -6.51 -2.47
C ARG A 302 -14.45 -5.24 -2.71
N MET A 303 -15.36 -5.24 -3.68
CA MET A 303 -16.18 -4.06 -3.99
C MET A 303 -17.18 -3.76 -2.86
N CYS A 304 -17.71 -4.78 -2.20
CA CYS A 304 -18.53 -4.64 -1.01
C CYS A 304 -17.74 -4.04 0.15
N TYR A 305 -16.52 -4.52 0.40
CA TYR A 305 -15.62 -3.95 1.41
C TYR A 305 -15.38 -2.45 1.16
N VAL A 306 -15.06 -2.05 -0.07
CA VAL A 306 -14.89 -0.63 -0.42
C VAL A 306 -16.16 0.19 -0.18
N LEU A 307 -17.34 -0.37 -0.46
CA LEU A 307 -18.60 0.32 -0.17
C LEU A 307 -18.83 0.48 1.33
N MET A 308 -18.50 -0.53 2.13
CA MET A 308 -18.59 -0.47 3.60
C MET A 308 -17.69 0.62 4.17
N GLU A 309 -16.42 0.69 3.74
CA GLU A 309 -15.49 1.73 4.17
C GLU A 309 -16.03 3.14 3.87
N VAL A 310 -16.62 3.34 2.69
CA VAL A 310 -17.24 4.63 2.33
C VAL A 310 -18.47 4.91 3.20
N ASP A 311 -19.27 3.90 3.54
CA ASP A 311 -20.44 4.04 4.41
C ASP A 311 -20.06 4.32 5.87
N GLU A 312 -18.98 3.73 6.37
CA GLU A 312 -18.44 3.99 7.71
C GLU A 312 -17.96 5.44 7.82
N VAL A 313 -17.16 5.92 6.85
CA VAL A 313 -16.73 7.33 6.79
C VAL A 313 -17.92 8.28 6.68
N ALA A 314 -18.97 7.90 5.96
CA ALA A 314 -20.19 8.70 5.90
C ALA A 314 -20.87 8.83 7.27
N ALA A 315 -20.92 7.73 8.03
CA ALA A 315 -21.50 7.73 9.36
C ALA A 315 -20.70 8.56 10.37
N GLU A 316 -19.39 8.71 10.17
CA GLU A 316 -18.54 9.62 10.95
C GLU A 316 -18.76 11.09 10.59
N LEU A 317 -18.97 11.41 9.30
CA LEU A 317 -19.26 12.78 8.86
C LEU A 317 -20.62 13.33 9.33
N ASP A 318 -21.58 12.44 9.59
CA ASP A 318 -22.92 12.80 10.05
C ASP A 318 -22.99 13.03 11.58
N GLN A 319 -21.90 12.78 12.33
CA GLN A 319 -21.78 13.00 13.78
C GLN A 319 -21.24 14.39 14.13
#